data_AF-A0A1F7QDV0-F1
#
_entry.id   AF-A0A1F7QDV0-F1
#
_cell.length_a   1.000
_cell.length_b   1.000
_cell.length_c   1.000
_cell.angle_alpha   90.00
_cell.angle_beta   90.00
_cell.angle_gamma   90.00
#
_symmetry.space_group_name_H-M   'P 1'
#
loop_
_entity.id
_entity.type
_entity.pdbx_description
1 polymer ?
#
loop_
_entity_poly.entity_id
_entity_poly.type
_entity_poly.pdbx_seq_one_letter_code
_entity_poly.pdbx_strand_id
1 'polypeptide(L)'
;MQLMPKTASSLGVRDAFNPAQNIDGGVRHLRNLIDRYGGNLLLALAAYNAGAQAVDWYRGIPPYPETQQYVRRILSLYGGGSGAGTPQVIYRYEDSQGSIVYTNIPPVFPTAGR
;
A
#
# COMPACT_ATOMS: atom_id res chain seq x y z
N MET A 1 -8.26 10.43 -0.02
CA MET A 1 -7.44 9.62 0.90
C MET A 1 -7.79 10.01 2.34
N GLN A 2 -8.71 9.29 3.00
CA GLN A 2 -9.10 9.57 4.40
C GLN A 2 -7.90 9.35 5.33
N LEU A 3 -7.05 10.36 5.50
CA LEU A 3 -5.87 10.31 6.35
C LEU A 3 -6.27 10.59 7.79
N MET A 4 -5.83 9.74 8.72
CA MET A 4 -5.90 10.03 10.15
C MET A 4 -5.14 11.34 10.44
N PRO A 5 -5.62 12.24 11.32
CA PRO A 5 -5.00 13.55 11.54
C PRO A 5 -3.50 13.49 11.92
N LYS A 6 -3.12 12.50 12.71
CA LYS A 6 -1.71 12.24 13.09
C LYS A 6 -0.86 11.85 11.87
N THR A 7 -1.41 11.06 10.97
CA THR A 7 -0.77 10.64 9.72
C THR A 7 -0.66 11.80 8.73
N ALA A 8 -1.74 12.58 8.56
CA ALA A 8 -1.74 13.79 7.72
C ALA A 8 -0.63 14.78 8.15
N SER A 9 -0.51 15.00 9.45
CA SER A 9 0.53 15.85 10.04
C SER A 9 1.94 15.34 9.77
N SER A 10 2.19 14.02 9.90
CA SER A 10 3.51 13.43 9.62
C SER A 10 3.91 13.46 8.13
N LEU A 11 2.94 13.67 7.23
CA LEU A 11 3.16 13.66 5.78
C LEU A 11 3.19 15.07 5.18
N GLY A 12 3.13 16.11 6.02
CA GLY A 12 3.12 17.50 5.58
C GLY A 12 1.82 17.93 4.90
N VAL A 13 0.73 17.17 5.06
CA VAL A 13 -0.59 17.55 4.56
C VAL A 13 -1.17 18.61 5.48
N ARG A 14 -1.20 19.86 5.01
CA ARG A 14 -1.67 21.01 5.78
C ARG A 14 -3.20 21.11 5.79
N ASP A 15 -3.83 20.69 4.71
CA ASP A 15 -5.27 20.60 4.59
C ASP A 15 -5.67 19.25 3.98
N ALA A 16 -6.20 18.35 4.81
CA ALA A 16 -6.69 17.05 4.37
C ALA A 16 -8.00 17.14 3.57
N PHE A 17 -8.67 18.29 3.55
CA PHE A 17 -9.85 18.55 2.72
C PHE A 17 -9.47 19.10 1.34
N ASN A 18 -8.24 19.59 1.15
CA ASN A 18 -7.72 19.93 -0.18
C ASN A 18 -7.44 18.64 -0.98
N PRO A 19 -8.14 18.39 -2.09
CA PRO A 19 -8.03 17.12 -2.81
C PRO A 19 -6.61 16.81 -3.30
N ALA A 20 -5.88 17.82 -3.78
CA ALA A 20 -4.53 17.62 -4.33
C ALA A 20 -3.52 17.27 -3.22
N GLN A 21 -3.52 18.01 -2.11
CA GLN A 21 -2.64 17.71 -0.97
C GLN A 21 -2.98 16.38 -0.30
N ASN A 22 -4.28 16.07 -0.23
CA ASN A 22 -4.76 14.83 0.34
C ASN A 22 -4.34 13.59 -0.49
N ILE A 23 -4.39 13.69 -1.82
CA ILE A 23 -3.91 12.63 -2.72
C ILE A 23 -2.39 12.49 -2.61
N ASP A 24 -1.62 13.57 -2.72
CA ASP A 24 -0.15 13.51 -2.65
C ASP A 24 0.33 12.92 -1.32
N GLY A 25 -0.18 13.42 -0.20
CA GLY A 25 0.16 12.88 1.12
C GLY A 25 -0.27 11.43 1.28
N GLY A 26 -1.47 11.08 0.82
CA GLY A 26 -1.97 9.70 0.87
C GLY A 26 -1.13 8.73 0.05
N VAL A 27 -0.72 9.12 -1.15
CA VAL A 27 0.12 8.27 -2.03
C VAL A 27 1.50 8.08 -1.42
N ARG A 28 2.13 9.14 -0.89
CA ARG A 28 3.40 9.04 -0.16
C ARG A 28 3.30 8.12 1.06
N HIS A 29 2.18 8.20 1.78
CA HIS A 29 1.94 7.31 2.92
C HIS A 29 1.87 5.86 2.49
N LEU A 30 1.04 5.58 1.48
CA LEU A 30 0.83 4.23 0.97
C LEU A 30 2.15 3.64 0.47
N ARG A 31 2.95 4.44 -0.25
CA ARG A 31 4.31 4.06 -0.67
C ARG A 31 5.16 3.64 0.53
N ASN A 32 5.24 4.47 1.57
CA ASN A 32 6.04 4.15 2.76
C ASN A 32 5.59 2.85 3.45
N LEU A 33 4.29 2.56 3.44
CA LEU A 33 3.75 1.32 3.98
C LEU A 33 4.07 0.12 3.10
N ILE A 34 3.98 0.26 1.78
CA ILE A 34 4.39 -0.79 0.83
C ILE A 34 5.87 -1.14 1.03
N ASP A 35 6.73 -0.12 1.15
CA ASP A 35 8.16 -0.31 1.42
C ASP A 35 8.40 -1.01 2.77
N ARG A 36 7.72 -0.56 3.84
CA ARG A 36 7.83 -1.15 5.19
C ARG A 36 7.50 -2.64 5.22
N TYR A 37 6.46 -3.06 4.49
CA TYR A 37 5.99 -4.44 4.48
C TYR A 37 6.50 -5.24 3.28
N GLY A 38 7.60 -4.79 2.63
CA GLY A 38 8.27 -5.56 1.59
C GLY A 38 7.37 -5.89 0.39
N GLY A 39 6.50 -4.96 0.01
CA GLY A 39 5.56 -5.18 -1.10
C GLY A 39 4.28 -5.93 -0.72
N ASN A 40 4.10 -6.40 0.52
CA ASN A 40 2.89 -7.09 0.93
C ASN A 40 1.70 -6.11 1.00
N LEU A 41 0.84 -6.15 -0.03
CA LEU A 41 -0.27 -5.21 -0.16
C LEU A 41 -1.29 -5.35 0.97
N LEU A 42 -1.53 -6.57 1.47
CA LEU A 42 -2.49 -6.82 2.55
C LEU A 42 -2.06 -6.09 3.84
N LEU A 43 -0.78 -6.21 4.21
CA LEU A 43 -0.24 -5.56 5.40
C LEU A 43 -0.17 -4.05 5.24
N ALA A 44 0.19 -3.56 4.05
CA ALA A 44 0.19 -2.13 3.75
C ALA A 44 -1.22 -1.52 3.88
N LEU A 45 -2.25 -2.18 3.33
CA LEU A 45 -3.64 -1.72 3.45
C LEU A 45 -4.16 -1.80 4.89
N ALA A 46 -3.83 -2.87 5.62
CA ALA A 46 -4.19 -2.99 7.03
C ALA A 46 -3.54 -1.88 7.87
N ALA A 47 -2.26 -1.58 7.63
CA ALA A 47 -1.54 -0.52 8.33
C ALA A 47 -2.03 0.88 7.94
N TYR A 48 -2.53 1.06 6.72
CA TYR A 48 -3.14 2.31 6.28
C TYR A 48 -4.40 2.62 7.10
N ASN A 49 -5.21 1.62 7.41
CA ASN A 49 -6.43 1.78 8.21
C ASN A 49 -6.18 1.73 9.73
N ALA A 50 -5.52 0.68 10.24
CA ALA A 50 -5.34 0.44 11.67
C ALA A 50 -4.08 1.08 12.26
N GLY A 51 -3.18 1.61 11.42
CA GLY A 51 -1.85 2.05 11.81
C GLY A 51 -0.83 0.90 11.81
N ALA A 52 0.42 1.23 11.44
CA ALA A 52 1.48 0.25 11.33
C ALA A 52 1.84 -0.43 12.67
N GLN A 53 1.75 0.29 13.78
CA GLN A 53 2.04 -0.27 15.10
C GLN A 53 1.11 -1.45 15.46
N ALA A 54 -0.17 -1.37 15.08
CA ALA A 54 -1.10 -2.48 15.30
C ALA A 54 -0.71 -3.69 14.44
N VAL A 55 -0.40 -3.47 13.16
CA VAL A 55 0.01 -4.56 12.25
C VAL A 55 1.31 -5.23 12.73
N ASP A 56 2.28 -4.45 13.19
CA ASP A 56 3.54 -4.99 13.73
C ASP A 56 3.30 -5.80 15.01
N TRP A 57 2.45 -5.29 15.91
CA TRP A 57 2.11 -5.96 17.18
C TRP A 57 1.44 -7.31 16.94
N TYR A 58 0.44 -7.35 16.05
CA TYR A 58 -0.27 -8.57 15.69
C TYR A 58 0.49 -9.44 14.69
N ARG A 59 1.62 -8.96 14.14
CA ARG A 59 2.41 -9.62 13.08
C ARG A 59 1.54 -10.01 11.88
N GLY A 60 0.57 -9.17 11.55
CA GLY A 60 -0.46 -9.50 10.58
C GLY A 60 -1.62 -8.50 10.61
N ILE A 61 -2.71 -8.84 9.92
CA ILE A 61 -3.92 -8.02 9.94
C ILE A 61 -4.53 -8.10 11.36
N PRO A 62 -4.70 -6.98 12.08
CA PRO A 62 -5.26 -7.02 13.43
C PRO A 62 -6.71 -7.54 13.40
N PRO A 63 -7.22 -8.13 14.50
CA PRO A 63 -8.58 -8.64 14.61
C PRO A 63 -9.61 -7.52 14.81
N TYR A 64 -9.47 -6.42 14.07
CA TYR A 64 -10.40 -5.30 14.05
C TYR A 64 -11.39 -5.51 12.91
N PRO A 65 -12.70 -5.65 13.20
CA PRO A 65 -13.69 -5.90 12.15
C PRO A 65 -13.66 -4.85 11.03
N GLU A 66 -13.46 -3.58 11.39
CA GLU A 66 -13.31 -2.47 10.44
C GLU A 66 -12.12 -2.70 9.49
N THR A 67 -10.93 -3.00 10.02
CA THR A 67 -9.72 -3.19 9.22
C THR A 67 -9.83 -4.38 8.29
N GLN A 68 -10.40 -5.49 8.76
CA GLN A 68 -10.62 -6.66 7.91
C GLN A 68 -11.59 -6.37 6.78
N GLN A 69 -12.68 -5.64 7.06
CA GLN A 69 -13.64 -5.21 6.04
C GLN A 69 -13.02 -4.22 5.05
N TYR A 70 -12.22 -3.27 5.55
CA TYR A 70 -11.50 -2.30 4.73
C TYR A 70 -10.59 -3.01 3.73
N VAL A 71 -9.73 -3.92 4.19
CA VAL A 71 -8.81 -4.67 3.31
C VAL A 71 -9.59 -5.44 2.25
N ARG A 72 -10.64 -6.18 2.64
CA ARG A 72 -11.48 -6.93 1.68
C ARG A 72 -12.12 -6.03 0.63
N ARG A 73 -12.64 -4.87 1.04
CA ARG A 73 -13.29 -3.91 0.15
C ARG A 73 -12.31 -3.30 -0.84
N ILE A 74 -11.11 -2.92 -0.40
CA ILE A 74 -10.13 -2.31 -1.32
C ILE A 74 -9.62 -3.35 -2.33
N LEU A 75 -9.40 -4.59 -1.92
CA LEU A 75 -8.98 -5.65 -2.85
C LEU A 75 -10.05 -5.98 -3.89
N SER A 76 -11.34 -5.92 -3.55
CA SER A 76 -12.39 -6.13 -4.55
C SER A 76 -12.41 -5.00 -5.59
N LEU A 77 -12.22 -3.75 -5.15
CA LEU A 77 -12.13 -2.58 -6.04
C LEU A 77 -10.85 -2.56 -6.89
N TYR A 78 -9.75 -3.10 -6.36
CA TYR A 78 -8.46 -3.18 -7.05
C TYR A 78 -8.48 -4.11 -8.29
N GLY A 79 -9.57 -4.86 -8.51
CA GLY A 79 -9.72 -5.77 -9.64
C GLY A 79 -9.45 -7.23 -9.28
N GLY A 80 -9.91 -7.67 -8.09
CA GLY A 80 -10.02 -9.09 -7.74
C GLY A 80 -11.05 -9.84 -8.58
N GLY A 81 -10.80 -9.91 -9.89
CA GLY A 81 -11.47 -10.74 -10.89
C GLY A 81 -10.46 -11.53 -11.73
N SER A 82 -9.35 -11.94 -11.12
CA SER A 82 -8.37 -12.83 -11.76
C SER A 82 -7.82 -13.78 -10.71
N GLY A 83 -8.44 -14.96 -10.61
CA GLY A 83 -7.90 -16.16 -9.97
C GLY A 83 -7.65 -16.09 -8.46
N ALA A 84 -8.40 -16.88 -7.70
CA ALA A 84 -8.01 -17.29 -6.36
C ALA A 84 -6.61 -17.93 -6.41
N GLY A 85 -5.55 -17.16 -6.13
CA GLY A 85 -4.18 -17.69 -6.11
C GLY A 85 -3.05 -16.70 -6.35
N THR A 86 -3.27 -15.50 -6.90
CA THR A 86 -2.16 -14.57 -7.16
C THR A 86 -1.72 -13.86 -5.87
N PRO A 87 -0.44 -13.95 -5.48
CA PRO A 87 0.09 -13.17 -4.37
C PRO A 87 -0.15 -11.68 -4.60
N GLN A 88 -0.79 -11.01 -3.63
CA GLN A 88 -1.02 -9.56 -3.65
C GLN A 88 0.28 -8.83 -3.27
N VAL A 89 1.28 -8.95 -4.13
CA VAL A 89 2.61 -8.37 -3.96
C VAL A 89 2.76 -7.19 -4.92
N ILE A 90 3.23 -6.07 -4.39
CA ILE A 90 3.66 -4.92 -5.15
C ILE A 90 5.17 -5.01 -5.36
N TYR A 91 5.58 -5.09 -6.61
CA TYR A 91 6.97 -5.03 -7.04
C TYR A 91 7.44 -3.59 -7.06
N ARG A 92 8.70 -3.39 -6.69
CA ARG A 92 9.41 -2.11 -6.74
C ARG A 92 10.66 -2.28 -7.60
N TYR A 93 10.80 -1.46 -8.63
CA TYR A 93 12.02 -1.40 -9.45
C TYR A 93 12.32 0.03 -9.87
N GLU A 94 13.56 0.26 -10.32
CA GLU A 94 13.97 1.51 -10.96
C GLU A 94 13.96 1.29 -12.48
N ASP A 95 13.29 2.17 -13.22
CA ASP A 95 13.23 2.08 -14.67
C ASP A 95 14.50 2.64 -15.35
N SER A 96 14.55 2.59 -16.68
CA SER A 96 15.70 3.07 -17.46
C SER A 96 15.93 4.59 -17.37
N GLN A 97 14.96 5.34 -16.84
CA GLN A 97 15.05 6.78 -16.63
C GLN A 97 15.39 7.14 -15.17
N GLY A 98 15.63 6.15 -14.31
CA GLY A 98 15.91 6.35 -12.88
C GLY A 98 14.67 6.60 -12.03
N SER A 99 13.46 6.39 -12.57
CA SER A 99 12.22 6.55 -11.81
C SER A 99 11.89 5.28 -11.04
N ILE A 100 11.49 5.42 -9.78
CA ILE A 100 11.05 4.29 -8.95
C ILE A 100 9.59 3.96 -9.29
N VAL A 101 9.36 2.75 -9.79
CA VAL A 101 8.06 2.22 -10.20
C VAL A 101 7.56 1.20 -9.17
N TYR A 102 6.27 1.32 -8.83
CA TYR A 102 5.51 0.34 -8.02
C TYR A 102 4.45 -0.28 -8.90
N THR A 103 4.37 -1.61 -8.95
CA THR A 103 3.41 -2.31 -9.82
C THR A 103 3.00 -3.66 -9.25
N ASN A 104 1.79 -4.12 -9.55
CA ASN A 104 1.36 -5.50 -9.31
C ASN A 104 1.72 -6.44 -10.48
N ILE A 105 2.38 -5.94 -11.52
CA ILE A 105 2.84 -6.74 -12.65
C ILE A 105 4.27 -7.20 -12.34
N PRO A 106 4.53 -8.52 -12.27
CA PRO A 106 5.89 -9.02 -12.07
C PRO A 106 6.83 -8.43 -13.14
N PRO A 107 7.96 -7.83 -12.74
CA PRO A 107 8.94 -7.34 -13.71
C PRO A 107 9.49 -8.52 -14.51
N VAL A 108 9.44 -8.40 -15.83
CA VAL A 108 10.06 -9.38 -16.73
C VAL A 108 11.56 -9.08 -16.73
N PHE A 109 12.30 -9.69 -15.82
CA PHE A 109 13.75 -9.69 -15.94
C PHE A 109 14.11 -10.61 -17.11
N PRO A 110 14.86 -10.14 -18.13
CA PRO A 110 15.44 -11.07 -19.08
C PRO A 110 16.28 -12.06 -18.28
N THR A 111 15.93 -13.34 -18.37
CA THR A 111 16.75 -14.42 -17.82
C THR A 111 18.17 -14.18 -18.28
N ALA A 112 19.08 -13.92 -17.34
CA ALA A 112 20.50 -13.89 -17.65
C ALA A 112 20.85 -15.28 -18.16
N GLY A 113 21.01 -15.40 -19.48
CA GLY A 113 21.42 -16.63 -20.12
C GLY A 113 22.74 -17.09 -19.50
N ARG A 114 22.72 -18.27 -18.90
CA ARG A 114 23.87 -19.12 -18.66
C ARG A 114 23.47 -20.55 -18.95
#